data_AF-A0A6C0LHM9-F1
#
_entry.id   AF-A0A6C0LHM9-F1
#
_cell.length_a   1.000
_cell.length_b   1.000
_cell.length_c   1.000
_cell.angle_alpha   90.00
_cell.angle_beta   90.00
_cell.angle_gamma   90.00
#
_symmetry.space_group_name_H-M   'P 1'
#
loop_
_entity.id
_entity.type
_entity.pdbx_description
1 polymer ?
#
loop_
_entity_poly.entity_id
_entity_poly.type
_entity_poly.pdbx_seq_one_letter_code
_entity_poly.pdbx_strand_id
1 'polypeptide(L)'
;MEERGDTKLYKIEAEYKKSMWQNEAWVNKLSNGKIVTYVVCNCFRWGSFEIELTDKEKEAILKNKEEIKLCDYNISEAELWDGVSHDEEIKDELSYNSDELEEIKKLLFYSKEDDEFKDEDEYVTCDELEVNGWDLDDTEYCIYGGCTLSEL
;
A
#
# COMPACT_ATOMS: atom_id res chain seq x y z
N MET A 1 1.88 3.42 34.12
CA MET A 1 3.11 3.52 33.32
C MET A 1 3.39 2.09 32.90
N GLU A 2 2.93 1.70 31.70
CA GLU A 2 3.25 0.36 31.20
C GLU A 2 4.76 0.27 31.02
N GLU A 3 5.37 -0.77 31.59
CA GLU A 3 6.75 -1.13 31.27
C GLU A 3 6.82 -1.38 29.77
N ARG A 4 7.47 -0.47 29.02
CA ARG A 4 7.97 -0.82 27.69
C ARG A 4 9.01 -1.90 27.93
N GLY A 5 8.64 -3.15 27.65
CA GLY A 5 9.60 -4.25 27.61
C GLY A 5 10.70 -3.92 26.62
N ASP A 6 11.89 -4.48 26.84
CA ASP A 6 13.02 -4.29 25.92
C ASP A 6 12.61 -4.73 24.51
N THR A 7 12.90 -3.89 23.52
CA THR A 7 12.70 -4.19 22.10
C THR A 7 13.99 -4.75 21.50
N LYS A 8 13.84 -5.56 20.44
CA LYS A 8 14.94 -6.08 19.64
C LYS A 8 14.62 -5.88 18.16
N LEU A 9 15.66 -5.68 17.36
CA LEU A 9 15.56 -5.53 15.92
C LEU A 9 15.60 -6.92 15.24
N TYR A 10 14.71 -7.14 14.29
CA TYR A 10 14.63 -8.36 13.52
C TYR A 10 14.48 -8.02 12.04
N LYS A 11 14.99 -8.90 11.19
CA LYS A 11 14.57 -8.99 9.79
C LYS A 11 13.28 -9.82 9.72
N ILE A 12 12.22 -9.26 9.17
CA ILE A 12 10.96 -9.95 8.88
C ILE A 12 10.81 -10.21 7.38
N GLU A 13 10.41 -11.44 7.05
CA GLU A 13 10.16 -11.91 5.69
C GLU A 13 8.85 -12.70 5.66
N ALA A 14 8.14 -12.71 4.54
CA ALA A 14 6.97 -13.57 4.39
C ALA A 14 7.36 -15.06 4.36
N GLU A 15 6.58 -15.91 5.01
CA GLU A 15 6.82 -17.36 5.02
C GLU A 15 6.62 -17.98 3.62
N TYR A 16 5.71 -17.39 2.83
CA TYR A 16 5.38 -17.84 1.49
C TYR A 16 5.68 -16.76 0.44
N LYS A 17 5.92 -17.20 -0.80
CA LYS A 17 6.07 -16.30 -1.94
C LYS A 17 4.74 -15.64 -2.24
N LYS A 18 4.77 -14.40 -2.77
CA LYS A 18 3.55 -13.66 -3.18
C LYS A 18 2.61 -13.36 -2.01
N SER A 19 3.21 -13.14 -0.84
CA SER A 19 2.49 -12.86 0.40
C SER A 19 2.77 -11.46 0.93
N MET A 20 3.60 -10.68 0.25
CA MET A 20 3.90 -9.30 0.62
C MET A 20 3.17 -8.33 -0.27
N TRP A 21 2.49 -7.39 0.37
CA TRP A 21 1.64 -6.41 -0.28
C TRP A 21 2.03 -5.01 0.16
N GLN A 22 1.97 -4.10 -0.79
CA GLN A 22 2.08 -2.66 -0.60
C GLN A 22 0.81 -2.05 -1.17
N ASN A 23 0.11 -1.27 -0.35
CA ASN A 23 -1.07 -0.53 -0.76
C ASN A 23 -0.76 0.96 -0.64
N GLU A 24 -0.77 1.67 -1.75
CA GLU A 24 -0.55 3.12 -1.79
C GLU A 24 -1.89 3.81 -1.90
N ALA A 25 -2.20 4.69 -0.94
CA ALA A 25 -3.40 5.50 -0.94
C ALA A 25 -3.09 6.88 -1.53
N TRP A 26 -3.59 7.12 -2.73
CA TRP A 26 -3.46 8.39 -3.44
C TRP A 26 -4.74 9.20 -3.28
N VAL A 27 -4.62 10.47 -2.90
CA VAL A 27 -5.77 11.34 -2.67
C VAL A 27 -5.81 12.50 -3.63
N ASN A 28 -7.02 12.89 -4.02
CA ASN A 28 -7.26 14.10 -4.78
C ASN A 28 -8.59 14.73 -4.35
N LYS A 29 -8.81 15.98 -4.74
CA LYS A 29 -10.00 16.75 -4.38
C LYS A 29 -10.80 17.09 -5.63
N LEU A 30 -12.04 16.61 -5.66
CA LEU A 30 -12.99 16.93 -6.72
C LEU A 30 -13.39 18.40 -6.67
N SER A 31 -13.94 18.89 -7.78
CA SER A 31 -14.43 20.24 -7.98
C SER A 31 -15.49 20.65 -6.96
N ASN A 32 -16.29 19.70 -6.48
CA ASN A 32 -17.30 19.90 -5.43
C ASN A 32 -16.72 19.90 -4.00
N GLY A 33 -15.43 19.63 -3.86
CA GLY A 33 -14.69 19.61 -2.61
C GLY A 33 -14.64 18.27 -1.87
N LYS A 34 -15.29 17.22 -2.40
CA LYS A 34 -15.18 15.84 -1.89
C LYS A 34 -13.76 15.32 -2.14
N ILE A 35 -13.22 14.58 -1.17
CA ILE A 35 -11.94 13.88 -1.32
C ILE A 35 -12.22 12.53 -1.94
N VAL A 36 -11.43 12.17 -2.96
CA VAL A 36 -11.37 10.84 -3.55
C VAL A 36 -10.07 10.18 -3.14
N THR A 37 -10.12 8.86 -2.90
CA THR A 37 -8.95 8.03 -2.68
C THR A 37 -8.89 6.97 -3.77
N TYR A 38 -7.75 6.89 -4.43
CA TYR A 38 -7.38 5.85 -5.37
C TYR A 38 -6.33 4.95 -4.71
N VAL A 39 -6.52 3.65 -4.75
CA VAL A 39 -5.65 2.68 -4.07
C VAL A 39 -4.92 1.87 -5.13
N VAL A 40 -3.59 1.88 -5.06
CA VAL A 40 -2.72 1.06 -5.91
C VAL A 40 -2.15 -0.07 -5.05
N CYS A 41 -2.51 -1.30 -5.39
CA CYS A 41 -2.16 -2.52 -4.65
C CYS A 41 -1.12 -3.33 -5.41
N ASN A 42 0.09 -3.42 -4.87
CA ASN A 42 1.20 -4.20 -5.43
C ASN A 42 1.48 -5.43 -4.59
N CYS A 43 1.51 -6.60 -5.23
CA CYS A 43 1.97 -7.85 -4.62
C CYS A 43 3.38 -8.18 -5.10
N PHE A 44 4.28 -8.51 -4.17
CA PHE A 44 5.66 -8.87 -4.45
C PHE A 44 5.90 -10.34 -4.17
N ARG A 45 6.70 -10.99 -5.03
CA ARG A 45 7.09 -12.39 -4.80
C ARG A 45 7.89 -12.52 -3.51
N TRP A 46 8.73 -11.52 -3.25
CA TRP A 46 9.67 -11.50 -2.15
C TRP A 46 9.80 -10.09 -1.60
N GLY A 47 10.10 -10.01 -0.32
CA GLY A 47 10.58 -8.79 0.29
C GLY A 47 10.95 -9.01 1.74
N SER A 48 11.52 -7.96 2.32
CA SER A 48 11.90 -7.93 3.73
C SER A 48 11.83 -6.55 4.31
N PHE A 49 11.66 -6.49 5.62
CA PHE A 49 11.77 -5.26 6.40
C PHE A 49 12.63 -5.51 7.64
N GLU A 50 13.18 -4.44 8.19
CA GLU A 50 13.57 -4.40 9.58
C GLU A 50 12.36 -4.07 10.44
N ILE A 51 12.21 -4.74 11.58
CA ILE A 51 11.10 -4.54 12.52
C ILE A 51 11.61 -4.60 13.96
N GLU A 52 11.25 -3.60 14.75
CA GLU A 52 11.52 -3.60 16.20
C GLU A 52 10.33 -4.22 16.95
N LEU A 53 10.61 -5.23 17.76
CA LEU A 53 9.59 -5.98 18.50
C LEU A 53 10.01 -6.22 19.94
N THR A 54 9.05 -6.10 20.86
CA THR A 54 9.11 -6.74 22.17
C THR A 54 8.91 -8.26 22.04
N ASP A 55 9.28 -9.02 23.07
CA ASP A 55 9.06 -10.48 23.08
C ASP A 55 7.56 -10.85 22.91
N LYS A 56 6.65 -10.01 23.44
CA LYS A 56 5.20 -10.21 23.29
C LYS A 56 4.72 -10.01 21.86
N GLU A 57 5.18 -8.94 21.20
CA GLU A 57 4.82 -8.64 19.81
C GLU A 57 5.39 -9.70 18.87
N LYS A 58 6.64 -10.12 19.10
CA LYS A 58 7.26 -11.24 18.37
C LYS A 58 6.41 -12.51 18.45
N GLU A 59 5.98 -12.90 19.66
CA GLU A 59 5.12 -14.05 19.82
C GLU A 59 3.76 -13.90 19.13
N ALA A 60 3.17 -12.70 19.15
CA ALA A 60 1.89 -12.42 18.52
C ALA A 60 1.99 -12.48 16.99
N ILE A 61 3.00 -11.84 16.40
CA ILE A 61 3.27 -11.85 14.96
C ILE A 61 3.51 -13.27 14.43
N LEU A 62 4.31 -14.08 15.13
CA LEU A 62 4.60 -15.46 14.69
C LEU A 62 3.37 -16.38 14.75
N LYS A 63 2.41 -16.09 15.64
CA LYS A 63 1.13 -16.81 15.75
C LYS A 63 0.11 -16.33 14.72
N ASN A 64 0.22 -15.10 14.23
CA ASN A 64 -0.67 -14.55 13.22
C ASN A 64 -0.36 -15.15 11.85
N LYS A 65 -1.35 -15.85 11.29
CA LYS A 65 -1.27 -16.49 9.97
C LYS A 65 -2.23 -15.88 8.94
N GLU A 66 -3.03 -14.90 9.33
CA GLU A 66 -3.99 -14.28 8.42
C GLU A 66 -3.36 -13.07 7.76
N GLU A 67 -3.25 -11.97 8.49
CA GLU A 67 -2.74 -10.69 8.01
C GLU A 67 -1.89 -10.03 9.09
N ILE A 68 -0.66 -9.69 8.75
CA ILE A 68 0.25 -8.89 9.59
C ILE A 68 0.39 -7.53 8.92
N LYS A 69 -0.24 -6.51 9.51
CA LYS A 69 -0.07 -5.11 9.12
C LYS A 69 1.23 -4.57 9.70
N LEU A 70 2.22 -4.34 8.85
CA LEU A 70 3.56 -3.97 9.29
C LEU A 70 3.61 -2.53 9.81
N CYS A 71 2.75 -1.65 9.31
CA CYS A 71 2.65 -0.26 9.77
C CYS A 71 2.15 -0.10 11.22
N ASP A 72 1.60 -1.16 11.82
CA ASP A 72 1.28 -1.19 13.26
C ASP A 72 2.53 -1.29 14.14
N TYR A 73 3.70 -1.53 13.56
CA TYR A 73 4.98 -1.71 14.23
C TYR A 73 6.01 -0.69 13.77
N ASN A 74 7.10 -0.56 14.52
CA ASN A 74 8.23 0.27 14.09
C ASN A 74 9.05 -0.50 13.06
N ILE A 75 8.85 -0.17 11.78
CA ILE A 75 9.54 -0.78 10.64
C ILE A 75 10.50 0.19 9.95
N SER A 76 11.56 -0.36 9.39
CA SER A 76 12.54 0.35 8.56
C SER A 76 13.03 -0.54 7.41
N GLU A 77 13.79 0.06 6.49
CA GLU A 77 14.51 -0.65 5.42
C GLU A 77 13.66 -1.67 4.65
N ALA A 78 12.66 -1.16 3.94
CA ALA A 78 11.84 -1.96 3.04
C ALA A 78 12.62 -2.36 1.77
N GLU A 79 12.81 -3.66 1.56
CA GLU A 79 13.32 -4.21 0.31
C GLU A 79 12.23 -5.07 -0.34
N LEU A 80 11.68 -4.61 -1.46
CA LEU A 80 10.63 -5.28 -2.22
C LEU A 80 11.14 -5.63 -3.62
N TRP A 81 10.94 -6.86 -4.09
CA TRP A 81 11.40 -7.23 -5.43
C TRP A 81 10.57 -8.33 -6.09
N ASP A 82 10.67 -8.39 -7.42
CA ASP A 82 9.91 -9.34 -8.27
C ASP A 82 8.39 -9.17 -8.07
N GLY A 83 7.86 -8.02 -8.50
CA GLY A 83 6.43 -7.72 -8.51
C GLY A 83 5.65 -8.76 -9.33
N VAL A 84 4.53 -9.25 -8.79
CA VAL A 84 3.76 -10.37 -9.36
C VAL A 84 2.30 -10.05 -9.66
N SER A 85 1.73 -9.05 -9.00
CA SER A 85 0.36 -8.59 -9.23
C SER A 85 0.32 -7.09 -8.97
N HIS A 86 -0.50 -6.41 -9.76
CA HIS A 86 -0.83 -5.01 -9.64
C HIS A 86 -2.34 -4.90 -9.81
N ASP A 87 -2.99 -4.18 -8.90
CA ASP A 87 -4.42 -3.97 -8.89
C ASP A 87 -4.70 -2.53 -8.46
N GLU A 88 -5.78 -1.96 -8.94
CA GLU A 88 -6.09 -0.54 -8.78
C GLU A 88 -7.58 -0.36 -8.54
N GLU A 89 -7.95 0.46 -7.55
CA GLU A 89 -9.36 0.69 -7.24
C GLU A 89 -9.64 2.12 -6.76
N ILE A 90 -10.83 2.62 -7.12
CA ILE A 90 -11.39 3.84 -6.51
C ILE A 90 -12.07 3.42 -5.21
N LYS A 91 -11.55 3.90 -4.08
CA LYS A 91 -12.14 3.60 -2.77
C LYS A 91 -13.55 4.13 -2.67
N ASP A 92 -14.47 3.28 -2.23
CA ASP A 92 -15.90 3.58 -2.12
C ASP A 92 -16.51 4.10 -3.44
N GLU A 93 -16.13 3.51 -4.58
CA GLU A 93 -16.57 3.92 -5.93
C GLU A 93 -18.11 4.10 -6.03
N LEU A 94 -18.87 3.19 -5.41
CA LEU A 94 -20.33 3.23 -5.40
C LEU A 94 -20.93 4.44 -4.67
N SER A 95 -20.13 5.21 -3.93
CA SER A 95 -20.53 6.43 -3.23
C SER A 95 -20.51 7.68 -4.11
N TYR A 96 -19.93 7.59 -5.32
CA TYR A 96 -19.84 8.71 -6.24
C TYR A 96 -20.99 8.68 -7.25
N ASN A 97 -21.48 9.85 -7.61
CA ASN A 97 -22.43 9.99 -8.71
C ASN A 97 -21.72 10.01 -10.07
N SER A 98 -22.49 9.98 -11.16
CA SER A 98 -21.93 9.93 -12.52
C SER A 98 -20.99 11.08 -12.87
N ASP A 99 -21.32 12.32 -12.44
CA ASP A 99 -20.49 13.49 -12.73
C ASP A 99 -19.17 13.42 -11.94
N GLU A 100 -19.22 12.94 -10.70
CA GLU A 100 -18.03 12.71 -9.88
C GLU A 100 -17.14 11.61 -10.46
N LEU A 101 -17.72 10.51 -10.94
CA LEU A 101 -16.96 9.43 -11.58
C LEU A 101 -16.30 9.87 -12.88
N GLU A 102 -16.98 10.70 -13.69
CA GLU A 102 -16.39 11.29 -14.90
C GLU A 102 -15.20 12.20 -14.56
N GLU A 103 -15.33 13.00 -13.50
CA GLU A 103 -14.22 13.83 -13.00
C GLU A 103 -13.05 12.97 -12.53
N ILE A 104 -13.30 11.91 -11.74
CA ILE A 104 -12.26 10.98 -11.27
C ILE A 104 -11.54 10.32 -12.44
N LYS A 105 -12.29 9.79 -13.42
CA LYS A 105 -11.71 9.18 -14.63
C LYS A 105 -10.82 10.16 -15.38
N LYS A 106 -11.23 11.41 -15.48
CA LYS A 106 -10.40 12.45 -16.08
C LYS A 106 -9.13 12.71 -15.27
N LEU A 107 -9.21 12.71 -13.94
CA LEU A 107 -8.03 12.86 -13.08
C LEU A 107 -7.06 11.67 -13.17
N LEU A 108 -7.54 10.47 -13.51
CA LEU A 108 -6.71 9.26 -13.63
C LEU A 108 -6.11 9.11 -15.03
N PHE A 109 -6.95 9.15 -16.07
CA PHE A 109 -6.58 8.66 -17.40
C PHE A 109 -6.27 9.77 -18.42
N TYR A 110 -6.48 11.04 -18.10
CA TYR A 110 -6.16 12.13 -19.02
C TYR A 110 -4.67 12.50 -18.94
N SER A 111 -3.96 12.35 -20.06
CA SER A 111 -2.59 12.83 -20.23
C SER A 111 -2.60 14.32 -20.57
N LYS A 112 -2.09 15.15 -19.66
CA LYS A 112 -1.89 16.58 -19.93
C LYS A 112 -0.77 16.84 -20.95
N GLU A 113 0.16 15.89 -21.08
CA GLU A 113 1.31 16.02 -22.01
C GLU A 113 0.88 15.78 -23.45
N ASP A 114 0.05 14.76 -23.68
CA ASP A 114 -0.41 14.36 -25.01
C ASP A 114 -1.77 14.97 -25.38
N ASP A 115 -2.45 15.61 -24.43
CA ASP A 115 -3.82 16.15 -24.58
C ASP A 115 -4.84 15.07 -25.00
N GLU A 116 -4.66 13.85 -24.50
CA GLU A 116 -5.47 12.68 -24.87
C GLU A 116 -5.80 11.82 -23.63
N PHE A 117 -6.88 11.03 -23.75
CA PHE A 117 -7.23 10.01 -22.76
C PHE A 117 -6.50 8.71 -23.08
N LYS A 118 -5.90 8.11 -22.05
CA LYS A 118 -5.37 6.75 -22.09
C LYS A 118 -6.50 5.74 -22.10
N ASP A 119 -6.16 4.52 -22.51
CA ASP A 119 -7.07 3.39 -22.40
C ASP A 119 -7.34 3.13 -20.90
N GLU A 120 -8.61 2.88 -20.54
CA GLU A 120 -8.98 2.55 -19.15
C GLU A 120 -8.42 1.19 -18.74
N ASP A 121 -7.99 0.35 -19.71
CA ASP A 121 -7.31 -0.92 -19.47
C ASP A 121 -5.78 -0.77 -19.22
N GLU A 122 -5.22 0.44 -19.34
CA GLU A 122 -3.82 0.72 -18.99
C GLU A 122 -3.67 1.13 -17.52
N TYR A 123 -2.64 0.60 -16.85
CA TYR A 123 -2.33 0.95 -15.46
C TYR A 123 -1.92 2.41 -15.31
N VAL A 124 -2.36 3.05 -14.23
CA VAL A 124 -2.01 4.43 -13.91
C VAL A 124 -0.69 4.43 -13.14
N THR A 125 0.32 5.11 -13.68
CA THR A 125 1.63 5.17 -13.00
C THR A 125 1.66 6.24 -11.91
N CYS A 126 2.52 6.07 -10.90
CA CYS A 126 2.69 7.07 -9.83
C CYS A 126 3.08 8.45 -10.40
N ASP A 127 3.92 8.48 -11.44
CA ASP A 127 4.32 9.73 -12.11
C ASP A 127 3.11 10.45 -12.72
N GLU A 128 2.17 9.71 -13.29
CA GLU A 128 0.94 10.27 -13.86
C GLU A 128 0.00 10.80 -12.78
N LEU A 129 -0.13 10.08 -11.67
CA LEU A 129 -0.90 10.51 -10.51
C LEU A 129 -0.36 11.87 -10.00
N GLU A 130 0.95 11.98 -9.80
CA GLU A 130 1.59 13.24 -9.37
C GLU A 130 1.35 14.39 -10.37
N VAL A 131 1.53 14.14 -11.68
CA VAL A 131 1.29 15.15 -12.74
C VAL A 131 -0.18 15.58 -12.77
N ASN A 132 -1.10 14.68 -12.45
CA ASN A 132 -2.52 14.94 -12.36
C ASN A 132 -2.97 15.51 -11.01
N GLY A 133 -2.03 15.77 -10.10
CA GLY A 133 -2.26 16.46 -8.84
C GLY A 133 -2.86 15.56 -7.76
N TRP A 134 -2.64 14.25 -7.87
CA TRP A 134 -2.84 13.33 -6.77
C TRP A 134 -1.65 13.40 -5.84
N ASP A 135 -1.92 13.35 -4.54
CA ASP A 135 -0.91 13.29 -3.49
C ASP A 135 -0.91 11.90 -2.86
N LEU A 136 0.28 11.32 -2.64
CA LEU A 136 0.41 10.10 -1.85
C LEU A 136 0.13 10.43 -0.37
N ASP A 137 -0.96 9.90 0.18
CA ASP A 137 -1.39 10.14 1.56
C ASP A 137 -0.74 9.13 2.52
N ASP A 138 -0.79 7.84 2.17
CA ASP A 138 -0.28 6.77 3.00
C ASP A 138 0.24 5.58 2.18
N THR A 139 1.11 4.78 2.78
CA THR A 139 1.57 3.51 2.23
C THR A 139 1.49 2.44 3.32
N GLU A 140 0.61 1.47 3.10
CA GLU A 140 0.44 0.32 3.99
C GLU A 140 1.21 -0.90 3.47
N TYR A 141 1.92 -1.59 4.36
CA TYR A 141 2.59 -2.86 4.05
C TYR A 141 1.97 -4.00 4.84
N CYS A 142 1.65 -5.09 4.16
CA CYS A 142 1.03 -6.27 4.75
C CYS A 142 1.74 -7.57 4.36
N ILE A 143 1.82 -8.51 5.31
CA ILE A 143 2.21 -9.90 5.07
C ILE A 143 1.01 -10.82 5.32
N TYR A 144 0.67 -11.66 4.34
CA TYR A 144 -0.39 -12.67 4.48
C TYR A 144 0.18 -14.09 4.58
N GLY A 145 -0.45 -14.94 5.39
CA GLY A 145 -0.04 -16.34 5.53
C GLY A 145 1.10 -16.59 6.52
N GLY A 146 1.54 -15.58 7.27
CA GLY A 146 2.59 -15.68 8.27
C GLY A 146 3.98 -15.23 7.80
N CYS A 147 4.90 -15.14 8.76
CA CYS A 147 6.25 -14.59 8.54
C CYS A 147 7.34 -15.42 9.24
N THR A 148 8.58 -15.14 8.85
CA THR A 148 9.79 -15.58 9.54
C THR A 148 10.56 -14.37 10.08
N LEU A 149 11.18 -14.54 11.24
CA LEU A 149 11.98 -13.51 11.92
C LEU A 149 13.41 -14.01 12.13
N SER A 150 14.39 -13.18 11.77
CA SER A 150 15.82 -13.40 12.05
C SER A 150 16.37 -12.21 12.83
N GLU A 151 17.11 -12.45 13.91
CA GLU A 151 17.72 -11.37 14.72
C GLU A 151 18.87 -10.71 13.94
N LEU A 152 19.00 -9.38 14.06
CA LEU A 152 20.00 -8.55 13.37
C LEU A 152 21.14 -8.12 14.30
#